data_AF-A0A1V3WD47-F1
#
_entry.id   AF-A0A1V3WD47-F1
#
_cell.length_a   1.000
_cell.length_b   1.000
_cell.length_c   1.000
_cell.angle_alpha   90.00
_cell.angle_beta   90.00
_cell.angle_gamma   90.00
#
_symmetry.space_group_name_H-M   'P 1'
#
loop_
_entity.id
_entity.type
_entity.pdbx_description
1 polymer ?
#
loop_
_entity_poly.entity_id
_entity_poly.type
_entity_poly.pdbx_seq_one_letter_code
_entity_poly.pdbx_strand_id
1 'polypeptide(L)'
;MDKFSENMQTLLKDMNNVDALLPQLLAEFPPIIAVAKSMQGTLLTLHSSFSGLVTQMSRMTDTASAMGQAFDSSKADDYFYLPPEAFDNPDFQRGLKLFLSPDGKAARFIITHDADPATPKGIAAVKPELNAAHEAVKGTPLANAKFYLTGTAAVYNDIQTGSKYDLMIVGIAALTLIFVVMVIITRALVASLVIVGTVLISLGAAFGLSVLVWQHIFGLELNWIAPVFGLIILLAVGSDYNLLLVSRFQEEIGAGLRTGVIRSMGETGGVVTAAGLVFAFTMMSMVASDLRSIGQAGSTIGLGLLFDTLVVRSLMTPSIAALLGRWFWWPQRVRTRPASYMLRPFGPRRLVRSLLLGEPVDATPKPTALVGADHANP
;
A
#
# COMPACT_ATOMS: atom_id res chain seq x y z
N MET A 1 97.57 -98.96 -25.80
CA MET A 1 97.09 -98.31 -27.05
C MET A 1 95.60 -98.55 -27.32
N ASP A 2 94.84 -99.27 -26.48
CA ASP A 2 93.43 -99.58 -26.82
C ASP A 2 92.34 -98.63 -26.27
N LYS A 3 92.55 -97.93 -25.15
CA LYS A 3 91.48 -97.08 -24.58
C LYS A 3 91.21 -95.77 -25.35
N PHE A 4 92.11 -95.36 -26.24
CA PHE A 4 91.95 -94.10 -27.01
C PHE A 4 91.16 -94.32 -28.30
N SER A 5 91.23 -95.51 -28.91
CA SER A 5 90.49 -95.83 -30.13
C SER A 5 89.01 -96.13 -29.83
N GLU A 6 88.74 -96.76 -28.69
CA GLU A 6 87.38 -97.07 -28.22
C GLU A 6 86.58 -95.78 -27.89
N ASN A 7 87.22 -94.81 -27.23
CA ASN A 7 86.59 -93.51 -26.93
C ASN A 7 86.34 -92.64 -28.18
N MET A 8 87.18 -92.76 -29.21
CA MET A 8 87.01 -92.03 -30.47
C MET A 8 85.83 -92.59 -31.30
N GLN A 9 85.58 -93.91 -31.23
CA GLN A 9 84.42 -94.53 -31.90
C GLN A 9 83.09 -94.17 -31.22
N THR A 10 83.05 -94.02 -29.89
CA THR A 10 81.86 -93.51 -29.18
C THR A 10 81.57 -92.04 -29.50
N LEU A 11 82.59 -91.18 -29.59
CA LEU A 11 82.43 -89.77 -29.97
C LEU A 11 81.91 -89.58 -31.40
N LEU A 12 82.36 -90.41 -32.35
CA LEU A 12 81.83 -90.40 -33.73
C LEU A 12 80.39 -90.92 -33.81
N LYS A 13 79.99 -91.82 -32.91
CA LYS A 13 78.61 -92.32 -32.82
C LYS A 13 77.66 -91.28 -32.21
N ASP A 14 78.13 -90.50 -31.24
CA ASP A 14 77.38 -89.38 -30.66
C ASP A 14 77.25 -88.18 -31.60
N MET A 15 78.26 -87.89 -32.43
CA MET A 15 78.15 -86.87 -33.49
C MET A 15 77.10 -87.24 -34.54
N ASN A 16 76.95 -88.51 -34.91
CA ASN A 16 75.90 -88.97 -35.81
C ASN A 16 74.49 -88.87 -35.20
N ASN A 17 74.37 -88.90 -33.87
CA ASN A 17 73.09 -88.65 -33.19
C ASN A 17 72.70 -87.16 -33.21
N VAL A 18 73.67 -86.24 -33.24
CA VAL A 18 73.40 -84.80 -33.34
C VAL A 18 72.86 -84.41 -34.72
N ASP A 19 73.37 -85.06 -35.79
CA ASP A 19 72.89 -84.86 -37.17
C ASP A 19 71.44 -85.36 -37.39
N ALA A 20 71.01 -86.35 -36.60
CA ALA A 20 69.64 -86.86 -36.61
C ALA A 20 68.66 -86.00 -35.77
N LEU A 21 69.16 -85.28 -34.75
CA LEU A 21 68.35 -84.52 -33.79
C LEU A 21 68.15 -83.04 -34.19
N LEU A 22 69.11 -82.44 -34.90
CA LEU A 22 69.03 -81.06 -35.41
C LEU A 22 67.82 -80.81 -36.34
N PRO A 23 67.49 -81.70 -37.29
CA PRO A 23 66.29 -81.55 -38.12
C PRO A 23 64.99 -81.67 -37.32
N GLN A 24 64.97 -82.48 -36.26
CA GLN A 24 63.80 -82.65 -35.38
C GLN A 24 63.56 -81.39 -34.54
N LEU A 25 64.61 -80.77 -34.01
CA LEU A 25 64.51 -79.47 -33.31
C LEU A 25 64.06 -78.33 -34.25
N LEU A 26 64.55 -78.31 -35.50
CA LEU A 26 64.12 -77.35 -36.51
C LEU A 26 62.67 -77.54 -36.96
N ALA A 27 62.14 -78.77 -36.90
CA ALA A 27 60.73 -79.06 -37.14
C ALA A 27 59.82 -78.65 -35.97
N GLU A 28 60.35 -78.50 -34.76
CA GLU A 28 59.60 -78.16 -33.54
C GLU A 28 59.53 -76.65 -33.25
N PHE A 29 60.47 -75.84 -33.75
CA PHE A 29 60.40 -74.39 -33.57
C PHE A 29 59.16 -73.70 -34.18
N PRO A 30 58.68 -74.07 -35.39
CA PRO A 30 57.49 -73.45 -35.98
C PRO A 30 56.22 -73.57 -35.12
N PRO A 31 55.86 -74.75 -34.56
CA PRO A 31 54.72 -74.84 -33.65
C PRO A 31 54.92 -74.06 -32.34
N ILE A 32 56.14 -74.02 -31.78
CA ILE A 32 56.43 -73.21 -30.58
C ILE A 32 56.23 -71.70 -30.86
N ILE A 33 56.70 -71.22 -32.02
CA ILE A 33 56.51 -69.82 -32.43
C ILE A 33 55.03 -69.51 -32.70
N ALA A 34 54.29 -70.47 -33.28
CA ALA A 34 52.85 -70.33 -33.49
C ALA A 34 52.08 -70.23 -32.17
N VAL A 35 52.44 -71.05 -31.17
CA VAL A 35 51.88 -70.99 -29.82
C VAL A 35 52.24 -69.67 -29.14
N ALA A 36 53.50 -69.22 -29.24
CA ALA A 36 53.92 -67.93 -28.68
C ALA A 36 53.17 -66.74 -29.30
N LYS A 37 52.96 -66.75 -30.63
CA LYS A 37 52.15 -65.75 -31.33
C LYS A 37 50.68 -65.81 -30.95
N SER A 38 50.11 -67.00 -30.77
CA SER A 38 48.74 -67.17 -30.28
C SER A 38 48.60 -66.62 -28.87
N MET A 39 49.55 -66.93 -27.98
CA MET A 39 49.57 -66.45 -26.60
C MET A 39 49.71 -64.93 -26.53
N GLN A 40 50.55 -64.34 -27.38
CA GLN A 40 50.66 -62.89 -27.55
C GLN A 40 49.34 -62.28 -28.05
N GLY A 41 48.69 -62.92 -29.02
CA GLY A 41 47.37 -62.52 -29.51
C GLY A 41 46.33 -62.49 -28.40
N THR A 42 46.22 -63.56 -27.62
CA THR A 42 45.31 -63.62 -26.46
C THR A 42 45.64 -62.60 -25.38
N LEU A 43 46.92 -62.32 -25.11
CA LEU A 43 47.34 -61.28 -24.16
C LEU A 43 46.95 -59.88 -24.62
N LEU A 44 47.13 -59.58 -25.91
CA LEU A 44 46.72 -58.30 -26.48
C LEU A 44 45.19 -58.13 -26.45
N THR A 45 44.43 -59.19 -26.74
CA THR A 45 42.97 -59.19 -26.64
C THR A 45 42.51 -59.03 -25.19
N LEU A 46 43.13 -59.74 -24.24
CA LEU A 46 42.84 -59.55 -22.82
C LEU A 46 43.12 -58.13 -22.36
N HIS A 47 44.25 -57.56 -22.78
CA HIS A 47 44.63 -56.20 -22.42
C HIS A 47 43.65 -55.16 -22.98
N SER A 48 43.21 -55.30 -24.24
CA SER A 48 42.23 -54.38 -24.82
C SER A 48 40.85 -54.50 -24.17
N SER A 49 40.41 -55.72 -23.83
CA SER A 49 39.17 -55.94 -23.06
C SER A 49 39.25 -55.35 -21.66
N PHE A 50 40.37 -55.56 -20.94
CA PHE A 50 40.59 -54.96 -19.62
C PHE A 50 40.65 -53.44 -19.69
N SER A 51 41.33 -52.88 -20.69
CA SER A 51 41.40 -51.43 -20.90
C SER A 51 40.02 -50.82 -21.13
N GLY A 52 39.17 -51.47 -21.93
CA GLY A 52 37.78 -51.05 -22.12
C GLY A 52 36.97 -51.07 -20.82
N LEU A 53 37.11 -52.13 -20.02
CA LEU A 53 36.46 -52.27 -18.71
C LEU A 53 36.93 -51.20 -17.71
N VAL A 54 38.24 -50.93 -17.65
CA VAL A 54 38.82 -49.87 -16.80
C VAL A 54 38.35 -48.50 -17.24
N THR A 55 38.27 -48.24 -18.55
CA THR A 55 37.76 -46.96 -19.07
C THR A 55 36.30 -46.76 -18.68
N GLN A 56 35.48 -47.80 -18.79
CA GLN A 56 34.07 -47.77 -18.38
C GLN A 56 33.93 -47.57 -16.86
N MET A 57 34.72 -48.27 -16.05
CA MET A 57 34.77 -48.06 -14.60
C MET A 57 35.18 -46.63 -14.27
N SER A 58 36.20 -46.08 -14.93
CA SER A 58 36.67 -44.71 -14.68
C SER A 58 35.57 -43.68 -14.91
N ARG A 59 34.81 -43.80 -16.01
CA ARG A 59 33.69 -42.90 -16.31
C ARG A 59 32.59 -42.96 -15.25
N MET A 60 32.28 -44.16 -14.74
CA MET A 60 31.31 -44.32 -13.65
C MET A 60 31.80 -43.68 -12.34
N THR A 61 33.09 -43.84 -11.99
CA THR A 61 33.68 -43.21 -10.80
C THR A 61 33.85 -41.70 -10.95
N ASP A 62 34.19 -41.20 -12.14
CA ASP A 62 34.33 -39.78 -12.40
C ASP A 62 33.00 -39.06 -12.17
N THR A 63 31.88 -39.60 -12.67
CA THR A 63 30.55 -39.03 -12.43
C THR A 63 30.20 -39.02 -10.94
N ALA A 64 30.49 -40.10 -10.22
CA ALA A 64 30.24 -40.18 -8.78
C ALA A 64 31.12 -39.19 -7.99
N SER A 65 32.38 -39.01 -8.39
CA SER A 65 33.30 -38.06 -7.78
C SER A 65 32.91 -36.62 -8.05
N ALA A 66 32.47 -36.30 -9.27
CA ALA A 66 32.00 -34.98 -9.66
C ALA A 66 30.71 -34.61 -8.92
N MET A 67 29.80 -35.57 -8.74
CA MET A 67 28.61 -35.41 -7.90
C MET A 67 29.00 -35.14 -6.43
N GLY A 68 29.93 -35.93 -5.86
CA GLY A 68 30.41 -35.73 -4.49
C GLY A 68 31.07 -34.37 -4.28
N GLN A 69 31.94 -33.94 -5.20
CA GLN A 69 32.57 -32.61 -5.16
C GLN A 69 31.54 -31.48 -5.32
N ALA A 70 30.53 -31.66 -6.17
CA ALA A 70 29.46 -30.69 -6.33
C ALA A 70 28.64 -30.54 -5.03
N PHE A 71 28.30 -31.65 -4.36
CA PHE A 71 27.64 -31.65 -3.04
C PHE A 71 28.50 -31.00 -1.95
N ASP A 72 29.79 -31.32 -1.87
CA ASP A 72 30.70 -30.69 -0.91
C ASP A 72 30.87 -29.19 -1.18
N SER A 73 30.90 -28.79 -2.46
CA SER A 73 31.07 -27.39 -2.86
C SER A 73 29.82 -26.53 -2.61
N SER A 74 28.63 -27.11 -2.67
CA SER A 74 27.36 -26.40 -2.44
C SER A 74 27.12 -26.10 -0.97
N LYS A 75 27.85 -26.76 -0.05
CA LYS A 75 27.84 -26.52 1.41
C LYS A 75 26.43 -26.52 2.02
N ALA A 76 25.52 -27.32 1.49
CA ALA A 76 24.16 -27.39 1.99
C ALA A 76 23.49 -28.72 1.64
N ASP A 77 22.94 -29.36 2.68
CA ASP A 77 22.47 -30.75 2.66
C ASP A 77 21.10 -30.96 1.97
N ASP A 78 20.39 -29.89 1.59
CA ASP A 78 18.99 -29.92 1.10
C ASP A 78 18.81 -29.67 -0.42
N TYR A 79 19.86 -29.72 -1.23
CA TYR A 79 19.77 -29.36 -2.66
C TYR A 79 19.65 -30.55 -3.64
N PHE A 80 18.99 -30.29 -4.77
CA PHE A 80 18.83 -31.22 -5.89
C PHE A 80 20.06 -31.20 -6.81
N TYR A 81 20.66 -32.37 -7.08
CA TYR A 81 21.74 -32.48 -8.05
C TYR A 81 21.20 -32.35 -9.47
N LEU A 82 21.61 -31.29 -10.16
CA LEU A 82 21.32 -31.09 -11.57
C LEU A 82 22.55 -31.48 -12.40
N PRO A 83 22.47 -32.53 -13.25
CA PRO A 83 23.60 -32.94 -14.08
C PRO A 83 24.07 -31.82 -15.02
N PRO A 84 25.38 -31.68 -15.28
CA PRO A 84 25.92 -30.64 -16.17
C PRO A 84 25.29 -30.67 -17.58
N GLU A 85 24.95 -31.86 -18.07
CA GLU A 85 24.34 -32.06 -19.38
C GLU A 85 22.94 -31.44 -19.48
N ALA A 86 22.27 -31.20 -18.36
CA ALA A 86 20.97 -30.52 -18.34
C ALA A 86 21.08 -29.06 -18.81
N PHE A 87 22.26 -28.43 -18.63
CA PHE A 87 22.51 -27.06 -19.08
C PHE A 87 22.67 -26.95 -20.61
N ASP A 88 22.96 -28.06 -21.29
CA ASP A 88 23.05 -28.12 -22.75
C ASP A 88 21.68 -28.28 -23.42
N ASN A 89 20.63 -28.58 -22.64
CA ASN A 89 19.28 -28.74 -23.18
C ASN A 89 18.73 -27.37 -23.68
N PRO A 90 18.31 -27.27 -24.95
CA PRO A 90 17.82 -26.01 -25.54
C PRO A 90 16.54 -25.46 -24.88
N ASP A 91 15.71 -26.32 -24.28
CA ASP A 91 14.54 -25.89 -23.51
C ASP A 91 14.95 -25.33 -22.15
N PHE A 92 15.92 -25.95 -21.49
CA PHE A 92 16.47 -25.46 -20.23
C PHE A 92 17.14 -24.09 -20.40
N GLN A 93 17.91 -23.91 -21.47
CA GLN A 93 18.52 -22.61 -21.82
C GLN A 93 17.47 -21.53 -22.10
N ARG A 94 16.34 -21.88 -22.73
CA ARG A 94 15.20 -20.96 -22.89
C ARG A 94 14.58 -20.59 -21.55
N GLY A 95 14.39 -21.56 -20.66
CA GLY A 95 13.91 -21.34 -19.30
C GLY A 95 14.82 -20.41 -18.50
N LEU A 96 16.13 -20.68 -18.48
CA LEU A 96 17.12 -19.82 -17.81
C LEU A 96 17.03 -18.37 -18.28
N LYS A 97 16.89 -18.13 -19.59
CA LYS A 97 16.75 -16.76 -20.14
C LYS A 97 15.45 -16.06 -19.70
N LEU A 98 14.39 -16.80 -19.39
CA LEU A 98 13.09 -16.25 -18.99
C LEU A 98 12.99 -16.01 -17.48
N PHE A 99 13.73 -16.76 -16.67
CA PHE A 99 13.62 -16.76 -15.21
C PHE A 99 14.86 -16.22 -14.49
N LEU A 100 16.03 -16.24 -15.10
CA LEU A 100 17.26 -15.65 -14.54
C LEU A 100 17.66 -14.40 -15.31
N SER A 101 18.27 -13.46 -14.60
CA SER A 101 18.88 -12.30 -15.23
C SER A 101 20.12 -12.70 -16.03
N PRO A 102 20.52 -11.91 -17.05
CA PRO A 102 21.72 -12.18 -17.85
C PRO A 102 23.01 -12.23 -17.02
N ASP A 103 23.05 -11.54 -15.87
CA ASP A 103 24.17 -11.54 -14.94
C ASP A 103 24.10 -12.66 -13.87
N GLY A 104 23.03 -13.47 -13.88
CA GLY A 104 22.83 -14.60 -12.97
C GLY A 104 22.54 -14.21 -11.52
N LYS A 105 22.31 -12.92 -11.22
CA LYS A 105 22.13 -12.40 -9.86
C LYS A 105 20.68 -12.26 -9.42
N ALA A 106 19.73 -12.34 -10.34
CA ALA A 106 18.31 -12.27 -10.05
C ALA A 106 17.58 -13.48 -10.62
N ALA A 107 16.65 -14.01 -9.83
CA ALA A 107 15.73 -15.04 -10.24
C ALA A 107 14.30 -14.53 -10.10
N ARG A 108 13.47 -14.82 -11.10
CA ARG A 108 12.04 -14.54 -11.11
C ARG A 108 11.30 -15.85 -10.86
N PHE A 109 10.31 -15.81 -9.99
CA PHE A 109 9.36 -16.88 -9.78
C PHE A 109 7.96 -16.39 -10.12
N ILE A 110 7.13 -17.26 -10.67
CA ILE A 110 5.71 -16.99 -10.92
C ILE A 110 4.93 -17.77 -9.87
N ILE A 111 4.20 -17.04 -9.03
CA ILE A 111 3.32 -17.60 -8.01
C ILE A 111 1.91 -17.46 -8.55
N THR A 112 1.18 -18.58 -8.63
CA THR A 112 -0.23 -18.60 -9.03
C THR A 112 -1.06 -18.99 -7.82
N HIS A 113 -1.99 -18.11 -7.44
CA HIS A 113 -2.87 -18.32 -6.30
C HIS A 113 -4.16 -19.02 -6.73
N ASP A 114 -4.70 -19.84 -5.82
CA ASP A 114 -6.03 -20.43 -5.99
C ASP A 114 -7.16 -19.39 -5.86
N ALA A 115 -6.88 -18.26 -5.18
CA ALA A 115 -7.81 -17.17 -4.96
C ALA A 115 -7.55 -16.02 -5.94
N ASP A 116 -8.62 -15.30 -6.29
CA ASP A 116 -8.50 -14.10 -7.13
C ASP A 116 -7.61 -13.05 -6.43
N PRO A 117 -6.50 -12.64 -7.07
CA PRO A 117 -5.55 -11.70 -6.49
C PRO A 117 -6.11 -10.28 -6.30
N ALA A 118 -7.25 -9.94 -6.90
CA ALA A 118 -7.94 -8.66 -6.69
C ALA A 118 -8.88 -8.66 -5.46
N THR A 119 -8.96 -9.78 -4.72
CA THR A 119 -9.80 -9.88 -3.52
C THR A 119 -9.02 -9.57 -2.24
N PRO A 120 -9.71 -9.19 -1.14
CA PRO A 120 -9.06 -8.97 0.16
C PRO A 120 -8.21 -10.16 0.63
N LYS A 121 -8.65 -11.39 0.31
CA LYS A 121 -7.91 -12.62 0.65
C LYS A 121 -6.60 -12.74 -0.15
N GLY A 122 -6.64 -12.47 -1.46
CA GLY A 122 -5.45 -12.47 -2.32
C GLY A 122 -4.45 -11.40 -1.92
N ILE A 123 -4.92 -10.18 -1.62
CA ILE A 123 -4.08 -9.05 -1.18
C ILE A 123 -3.42 -9.33 0.18
N ALA A 124 -4.13 -10.03 1.09
CA ALA A 124 -3.61 -10.36 2.42
C ALA A 124 -2.48 -11.41 2.39
N ALA A 125 -2.40 -12.24 1.34
CA ALA A 125 -1.39 -13.29 1.20
C ALA A 125 0.01 -12.75 0.83
N VAL A 126 0.09 -11.55 0.26
CA VAL A 126 1.33 -10.88 -0.20
C VAL A 126 2.42 -10.80 0.88
N LYS A 127 2.07 -10.33 2.09
CA LYS A 127 3.05 -10.17 3.18
C LYS A 127 3.53 -11.52 3.72
N PRO A 128 2.65 -12.49 4.04
CA PRO A 128 3.05 -13.84 4.38
C PRO A 128 3.97 -14.50 3.35
N GLU A 129 3.73 -14.31 2.05
CA GLU A 129 4.58 -14.88 0.99
C GLU A 129 6.00 -14.33 1.02
N LEU A 130 6.14 -13.00 1.10
CA LEU A 130 7.46 -12.37 1.23
C LEU A 130 8.17 -12.82 2.50
N ASN A 131 7.45 -12.97 3.61
CA ASN A 131 8.01 -13.47 4.86
C ASN A 131 8.45 -14.93 4.73
N ALA A 132 7.61 -15.80 4.15
CA ALA A 132 7.93 -17.20 3.92
C ALA A 132 9.17 -17.36 3.02
N ALA A 133 9.31 -16.53 1.99
CA ALA A 133 10.50 -16.49 1.15
C ALA A 133 11.76 -16.11 1.94
N HIS A 134 11.67 -15.11 2.83
CA HIS A 134 12.78 -14.74 3.71
C HIS A 134 13.14 -15.85 4.71
N GLU A 135 12.14 -16.51 5.29
CA GLU A 135 12.35 -17.63 6.21
C GLU A 135 13.02 -18.82 5.50
N ALA A 136 12.59 -19.13 4.27
CA ALA A 136 13.10 -20.27 3.50
C ALA A 136 14.59 -20.16 3.13
N VAL A 137 15.13 -18.94 2.98
CA VAL A 137 16.56 -18.75 2.67
C VAL A 137 17.45 -18.59 3.89
N LYS A 138 16.89 -18.58 5.11
CA LYS A 138 17.70 -18.54 6.33
C LYS A 138 18.59 -19.77 6.42
N GLY A 139 19.87 -19.56 6.74
CA GLY A 139 20.86 -20.64 6.80
C GLY A 139 21.44 -21.03 5.45
N THR A 140 20.97 -20.45 4.34
CA THR A 140 21.56 -20.67 3.00
C THR A 140 22.52 -19.54 2.63
N PRO A 141 23.37 -19.73 1.60
CA PRO A 141 24.18 -18.64 1.02
C PRO A 141 23.35 -17.45 0.51
N LEU A 142 22.04 -17.65 0.32
CA LEU A 142 21.09 -16.64 -0.16
C LEU A 142 20.43 -15.85 0.98
N ALA A 143 20.88 -15.99 2.23
CA ALA A 143 20.30 -15.29 3.37
C ALA A 143 20.26 -13.75 3.21
N ASN A 144 21.19 -13.17 2.44
CA ASN A 144 21.24 -11.73 2.15
C ASN A 144 20.54 -11.34 0.83
N ALA A 145 19.78 -12.24 0.20
CA ALA A 145 19.04 -11.95 -1.01
C ALA A 145 17.90 -10.96 -0.74
N LYS A 146 17.62 -10.09 -1.72
CA LYS A 146 16.49 -9.16 -1.67
C LYS A 146 15.31 -9.77 -2.42
N PHE A 147 14.16 -9.82 -1.76
CA PHE A 147 12.91 -10.30 -2.36
C PHE A 147 12.01 -9.14 -2.73
N TYR A 148 11.49 -9.17 -3.95
CA TYR A 148 10.52 -8.21 -4.46
C TYR A 148 9.34 -8.99 -5.01
N LEU A 149 8.14 -8.59 -4.61
CA LEU A 149 6.90 -9.15 -5.14
C LEU A 149 6.22 -8.11 -6.02
N THR A 150 5.72 -8.55 -7.17
CA THR A 150 4.93 -7.73 -8.08
C THR A 150 3.78 -8.57 -8.63
N GLY A 151 2.82 -7.91 -9.28
CA GLY A 151 1.56 -8.50 -9.71
C GLY A 151 0.36 -7.75 -9.16
N THR A 152 -0.83 -8.21 -9.50
CA THR A 152 -2.09 -7.53 -9.14
C THR A 152 -2.25 -7.43 -7.62
N ALA A 153 -2.13 -8.54 -6.88
CA ALA A 153 -2.27 -8.54 -5.42
C ALA A 153 -1.27 -7.63 -4.71
N ALA A 154 0.00 -7.66 -5.14
CA ALA A 154 1.06 -6.81 -4.58
C ALA A 154 0.79 -5.32 -4.82
N VAL A 155 0.40 -4.95 -6.05
CA VAL A 155 0.06 -3.56 -6.39
C VAL A 155 -1.16 -3.07 -5.60
N TYR A 156 -2.20 -3.90 -5.45
CA TYR A 156 -3.35 -3.54 -4.61
C TYR A 156 -2.98 -3.43 -3.13
N ASN A 157 -2.05 -4.25 -2.61
CA ASN A 157 -1.54 -4.12 -1.24
C ASN A 157 -0.84 -2.77 -1.03
N ASP A 158 -0.02 -2.36 -2.00
CA ASP A 158 0.70 -1.08 -1.98
C ASP A 158 -0.28 0.09 -2.05
N ILE A 159 -1.29 0.04 -2.93
CA ILE A 159 -2.34 1.06 -3.02
C ILE A 159 -3.14 1.15 -1.72
N GLN A 160 -3.52 0.02 -1.13
CA GLN A 160 -4.28 -0.01 0.13
C GLN A 160 -3.46 0.58 1.28
N THR A 161 -2.18 0.21 1.36
CA THR A 161 -1.26 0.71 2.39
C THR A 161 -1.00 2.20 2.20
N GLY A 162 -0.70 2.64 0.97
CA GLY A 162 -0.52 4.05 0.62
C GLY A 162 -1.76 4.89 0.93
N SER A 163 -2.93 4.44 0.49
CA SER A 163 -4.21 5.13 0.74
C SER A 163 -4.48 5.32 2.23
N LYS A 164 -4.14 4.34 3.08
CA LYS A 164 -4.30 4.47 4.53
C LYS A 164 -3.43 5.60 5.10
N TYR A 165 -2.17 5.67 4.70
CA TYR A 165 -1.27 6.73 5.15
C TYR A 165 -1.67 8.08 4.60
N ASP A 166 -2.01 8.15 3.31
CA ASP A 166 -2.46 9.38 2.67
C ASP A 166 -3.73 9.93 3.32
N LEU A 167 -4.73 9.08 3.59
CA LEU A 167 -5.95 9.51 4.29
C LEU A 167 -5.68 10.00 5.71
N MET A 168 -4.74 9.38 6.43
CA MET A 168 -4.36 9.81 7.76
C MET A 168 -3.63 11.16 7.71
N ILE A 169 -2.69 11.32 6.78
CA ILE A 169 -1.92 12.56 6.58
C ILE A 169 -2.87 13.69 6.16
N VAL A 170 -3.69 13.47 5.14
CA VAL A 170 -4.68 14.46 4.66
C VAL A 170 -5.69 14.79 5.73
N GLY A 171 -6.22 13.80 6.44
CA GLY A 171 -7.18 14.02 7.53
C GLY A 171 -6.58 14.89 8.64
N ILE A 172 -5.40 14.53 9.16
CA ILE A 172 -4.73 15.31 10.22
C ILE A 172 -4.33 16.70 9.73
N ALA A 173 -3.75 16.81 8.53
CA ALA A 173 -3.31 18.08 7.97
C ALA A 173 -4.50 19.02 7.71
N ALA A 174 -5.58 18.52 7.10
CA ALA A 174 -6.77 19.30 6.82
C ALA A 174 -7.48 19.73 8.11
N LEU A 175 -7.64 18.84 9.10
CA LEU A 175 -8.24 19.19 10.40
C LEU A 175 -7.41 20.23 11.14
N THR A 176 -6.09 20.09 11.12
CA THR A 176 -5.17 21.06 11.74
C THR A 176 -5.27 22.41 11.02
N LEU A 177 -5.30 22.42 9.69
CA LEU A 177 -5.45 23.64 8.89
C LEU A 177 -6.80 24.32 9.17
N ILE A 178 -7.91 23.59 9.13
CA ILE A 178 -9.25 24.10 9.43
C ILE A 178 -9.28 24.66 10.86
N PHE A 179 -8.68 23.95 11.83
CA PHE A 179 -8.58 24.42 13.21
C PHE A 179 -7.83 25.75 13.31
N VAL A 180 -6.65 25.85 12.67
CA VAL A 180 -5.84 27.08 12.68
C VAL A 180 -6.59 28.25 12.03
N VAL A 181 -7.18 28.04 10.86
CA VAL A 181 -7.98 29.06 10.16
C VAL A 181 -9.16 29.49 11.03
N MET A 182 -9.84 28.53 11.66
CA MET A 182 -10.97 28.82 12.54
C MET A 182 -10.54 29.60 13.78
N VAL A 183 -9.39 29.29 14.38
CA VAL A 183 -8.84 30.06 15.52
C VAL A 183 -8.52 31.50 15.10
N ILE A 184 -7.98 31.71 13.90
CA ILE A 184 -7.66 33.05 13.38
C ILE A 184 -8.94 33.89 13.19
N ILE A 185 -9.98 33.27 12.63
CA ILE A 185 -11.24 33.96 12.31
C ILE A 185 -12.08 34.18 13.57
N THR A 186 -12.31 33.11 14.34
CA THR A 186 -13.11 33.17 15.56
C THR A 186 -12.43 33.95 16.68
N ARG A 187 -11.09 33.99 16.69
CA ARG A 187 -10.26 34.44 17.82
C ARG A 187 -10.63 33.76 19.14
N ALA A 188 -11.25 32.59 19.07
CA ALA A 188 -11.75 31.83 20.21
C ALA A 188 -11.40 30.34 20.04
N LEU A 189 -10.60 29.82 20.96
CA LEU A 189 -10.08 28.46 20.88
C LEU A 189 -11.19 27.43 21.10
N VAL A 190 -12.10 27.69 22.05
CA VAL A 190 -13.20 26.79 22.38
C VAL A 190 -14.20 26.70 21.23
N ALA A 191 -14.60 27.84 20.63
CA ALA A 191 -15.45 27.86 19.45
C ALA A 191 -14.84 27.03 18.32
N SER A 192 -13.57 27.25 18.02
CA SER A 192 -12.84 26.54 16.96
C SER A 192 -12.82 25.03 17.20
N LEU A 193 -12.56 24.60 18.42
CA LEU A 193 -12.54 23.18 18.78
C LEU A 193 -13.92 22.53 18.63
N VAL A 194 -14.99 23.20 19.07
CA VAL A 194 -16.35 22.71 18.91
C VAL A 194 -16.69 22.53 17.43
N ILE A 195 -16.36 23.51 16.60
CA ILE A 195 -16.68 23.46 15.16
C ILE A 195 -15.93 22.32 14.47
N VAL A 196 -14.63 22.18 14.73
CA VAL A 196 -13.85 21.05 14.18
C VAL A 196 -14.38 19.72 14.71
N GLY A 197 -14.78 19.65 15.98
CA GLY A 197 -15.43 18.48 16.57
C GLY A 197 -16.74 18.13 15.88
N THR A 198 -17.56 19.12 15.52
CA THR A 198 -18.80 18.90 14.77
C THR A 198 -18.54 18.34 13.37
N VAL A 199 -17.48 18.80 12.69
CA VAL A 199 -17.06 18.24 11.38
C VAL A 199 -16.66 16.78 11.52
N LEU A 200 -15.91 16.44 12.57
CA LEU A 200 -15.51 15.05 12.85
C LEU A 200 -16.71 14.14 13.12
N ILE A 201 -17.71 14.64 13.85
CA ILE A 201 -18.96 13.92 14.09
C ILE A 201 -19.71 13.70 12.78
N SER A 202 -19.81 14.72 11.92
CA SER A 202 -20.43 14.59 10.59
C SER A 202 -19.70 13.58 9.70
N LEU A 203 -18.36 13.61 9.70
CA LEU A 203 -17.53 12.67 8.94
C LEU A 203 -17.71 11.23 9.45
N GLY A 204 -17.69 11.03 10.77
CA GLY A 204 -17.92 9.73 11.40
C GLY A 204 -19.33 9.21 11.13
N ALA A 205 -20.34 10.08 11.19
CA ALA A 205 -21.72 9.74 10.84
C ALA A 205 -21.87 9.37 9.36
N ALA A 206 -21.19 10.08 8.45
CA ALA A 206 -21.21 9.76 7.03
C ALA A 206 -20.65 8.36 6.74
N PHE A 207 -19.50 8.02 7.32
CA PHE A 207 -18.91 6.69 7.18
C PHE A 207 -19.77 5.62 7.87
N GLY A 208 -20.28 5.87 9.07
CA GLY A 208 -21.17 4.95 9.78
C GLY A 208 -22.47 4.68 9.04
N LEU A 209 -23.13 5.72 8.52
CA LEU A 209 -24.34 5.61 7.71
C LEU A 209 -24.07 4.90 6.39
N SER A 210 -22.94 5.18 5.73
CA SER A 210 -22.56 4.48 4.50
C SER A 210 -22.32 3.00 4.72
N VAL A 211 -21.60 2.63 5.79
CA VAL A 211 -21.40 1.24 6.19
C VAL A 211 -22.74 0.56 6.49
N LEU A 212 -23.64 1.23 7.21
CA LEU A 212 -24.96 0.70 7.50
C LEU A 212 -25.78 0.48 6.22
N VAL A 213 -25.84 1.47 5.34
CA VAL A 213 -26.62 1.38 4.11
C VAL A 213 -26.05 0.31 3.18
N TRP A 214 -24.75 0.33 2.90
CA TRP A 214 -24.18 -0.57 1.90
C TRP A 214 -23.92 -1.98 2.43
N GLN A 215 -23.34 -2.12 3.62
CA GLN A 215 -23.00 -3.43 4.16
C GLN A 215 -24.19 -4.13 4.82
N HIS A 216 -25.03 -3.41 5.58
CA HIS A 216 -26.14 -4.04 6.32
C HIS A 216 -27.45 -4.09 5.52
N ILE A 217 -27.77 -3.06 4.74
CA ILE A 217 -29.03 -3.04 3.96
C ILE A 217 -28.84 -3.71 2.60
N PHE A 218 -27.79 -3.34 1.86
CA PHE A 218 -27.56 -3.87 0.50
C PHE A 218 -26.65 -5.11 0.46
N GLY A 219 -25.98 -5.46 1.56
CA GLY A 219 -25.08 -6.63 1.62
C GLY A 219 -23.84 -6.53 0.72
N LEU A 220 -23.47 -5.31 0.29
CA LEU A 220 -22.35 -5.06 -0.61
C LEU A 220 -21.17 -4.46 0.15
N GLU A 221 -19.97 -4.94 -0.15
CA GLU A 221 -18.76 -4.34 0.39
C GLU A 221 -18.59 -2.91 -0.15
N LEU A 222 -18.11 -2.04 0.75
CA LEU A 222 -17.88 -0.64 0.42
C LEU A 222 -16.56 -0.54 -0.35
N ASN A 223 -16.60 0.10 -1.52
CA ASN A 223 -15.41 0.33 -2.31
C ASN A 223 -14.42 1.22 -1.56
N TRP A 224 -13.12 0.90 -1.66
CA TRP A 224 -12.03 1.63 -1.04
C TRP A 224 -11.97 3.12 -1.44
N ILE A 225 -12.57 3.50 -2.58
CA ILE A 225 -12.61 4.89 -3.06
C ILE A 225 -13.67 5.74 -2.34
N ALA A 226 -14.75 5.13 -1.86
CA ALA A 226 -15.86 5.83 -1.20
C ALA A 226 -15.41 6.60 0.06
N PRO A 227 -14.62 6.02 1.00
CA PRO A 227 -14.13 6.77 2.15
C PRO A 227 -13.14 7.88 1.76
N VAL A 228 -12.38 7.72 0.67
CA VAL A 228 -11.44 8.75 0.18
C VAL A 228 -12.20 9.99 -0.29
N PHE A 229 -13.16 9.81 -1.20
CA PHE A 229 -14.00 10.91 -1.67
C PHE A 229 -14.85 11.52 -0.55
N GLY A 230 -15.39 10.67 0.34
CA GLY A 230 -16.11 11.09 1.52
C GLY A 230 -15.27 12.02 2.40
N LEU A 231 -14.04 11.63 2.74
CA LEU A 231 -13.12 12.45 3.52
C LEU A 231 -12.88 13.82 2.86
N ILE A 232 -12.47 13.82 1.59
CA ILE A 232 -12.07 15.04 0.89
C ILE A 232 -13.26 16.00 0.73
N ILE A 233 -14.40 15.51 0.25
CA ILE A 233 -15.56 16.36 -0.04
C ILE A 233 -16.26 16.80 1.24
N LEU A 234 -16.45 15.92 2.23
CA LEU A 234 -17.09 16.30 3.49
C LEU A 234 -16.24 17.27 4.30
N LEU A 235 -14.91 17.13 4.29
CA LEU A 235 -14.05 18.12 4.94
C LEU A 235 -14.10 19.46 4.22
N ALA A 236 -13.99 19.49 2.89
CA ALA A 236 -14.03 20.74 2.12
C ALA A 236 -15.35 21.49 2.30
N VAL A 237 -16.47 20.78 2.13
CA VAL A 237 -17.79 21.40 2.19
C VAL A 237 -18.22 21.68 3.63
N GLY A 238 -17.88 20.78 4.55
CA GLY A 238 -18.13 20.96 5.97
C GLY A 238 -17.38 22.18 6.54
N SER A 239 -16.13 22.41 6.15
CA SER A 239 -15.37 23.58 6.60
C SER A 239 -15.97 24.89 6.11
N ASP A 240 -16.33 24.97 4.82
CA ASP A 240 -16.78 26.20 4.18
C ASP A 240 -18.12 26.69 4.76
N TYR A 241 -19.07 25.77 4.95
CA TYR A 241 -20.35 26.14 5.53
C TYR A 241 -20.24 26.45 7.02
N ASN A 242 -19.38 25.75 7.76
CA ASN A 242 -19.14 26.08 9.16
C ASN A 242 -18.52 27.46 9.31
N LEU A 243 -17.65 27.85 8.38
CA LEU A 243 -17.07 29.18 8.35
C LEU A 243 -18.12 30.27 8.14
N LEU A 244 -19.02 30.11 7.16
CA LEU A 244 -20.07 31.09 6.88
C LEU A 244 -20.99 31.29 8.08
N LEU A 245 -21.41 30.21 8.73
CA LEU A 245 -22.28 30.26 9.91
C LEU A 245 -21.61 31.00 11.07
N VAL A 246 -20.31 30.79 11.25
CA VAL A 246 -19.54 31.34 12.37
C VAL A 246 -19.17 32.81 12.14
N SER A 247 -18.84 33.20 10.91
CA SER A 247 -18.66 34.60 10.53
C SER A 247 -19.93 35.40 10.80
N ARG A 248 -21.09 34.81 10.50
CA ARG A 248 -22.40 35.44 10.75
C ARG A 248 -22.73 35.52 12.24
N PHE A 249 -22.48 34.46 12.99
CA PHE A 249 -22.59 34.52 14.44
C PHE A 249 -21.72 35.65 15.01
N GLN A 250 -20.48 35.83 14.53
CA GLN A 250 -19.59 36.92 14.94
C GLN A 250 -20.12 38.31 14.63
N GLU A 251 -20.68 38.52 13.44
CA GLU A 251 -21.28 39.80 13.04
C GLU A 251 -22.44 40.20 13.96
N GLU A 252 -23.21 39.22 14.46
CA GLU A 252 -24.37 39.47 15.31
C GLU A 252 -24.10 39.41 16.82
N ILE A 253 -22.88 39.07 17.25
CA ILE A 253 -22.49 39.10 18.68
C ILE A 253 -22.83 40.44 19.34
N GLY A 254 -22.73 41.55 18.59
CA GLY A 254 -23.00 42.90 19.08
C GLY A 254 -24.43 43.12 19.61
N ALA A 255 -25.40 42.32 19.14
CA ALA A 255 -26.81 42.39 19.54
C ALA A 255 -27.13 41.56 20.80
N GLY A 256 -26.15 40.84 21.35
CA GLY A 256 -26.28 39.96 22.52
C GLY A 256 -26.37 38.48 22.14
N LEU A 257 -25.73 37.61 22.94
CA LEU A 257 -25.50 36.19 22.63
C LEU A 257 -26.76 35.37 22.28
N ARG A 258 -27.89 35.59 22.96
CA ARG A 258 -29.14 34.84 22.69
C ARG A 258 -29.88 35.36 21.45
N THR A 259 -29.92 36.68 21.27
CA THR A 259 -30.58 37.34 20.14
C THR A 259 -29.79 37.15 18.85
N GLY A 260 -28.46 37.20 18.90
CA GLY A 260 -27.58 36.96 17.76
C GLY A 260 -27.65 35.50 17.28
N VAL A 261 -27.69 34.50 18.18
CA VAL A 261 -27.84 33.11 17.73
C VAL A 261 -29.18 32.87 17.01
N ILE A 262 -30.27 33.43 17.55
CA ILE A 262 -31.62 33.27 16.97
C ILE A 262 -31.72 34.00 15.61
N ARG A 263 -31.20 35.23 15.53
CA ARG A 263 -31.28 36.04 14.30
C ARG A 263 -30.37 35.50 13.20
N SER A 264 -29.17 35.06 13.56
CA SER A 264 -28.23 34.44 12.62
C SER A 264 -28.82 33.16 12.05
N MET A 265 -29.42 32.31 12.88
CA MET A 265 -30.09 31.09 12.43
C MET A 265 -31.33 31.37 11.58
N GLY A 266 -32.10 32.41 11.93
CA GLY A 266 -33.30 32.81 11.18
C GLY A 266 -32.99 33.39 9.79
N GLU A 267 -31.95 34.22 9.66
CA GLU A 267 -31.59 34.88 8.39
C GLU A 267 -30.71 33.99 7.50
N THR A 268 -29.77 33.23 8.07
CA THR A 268 -28.76 32.49 7.26
C THR A 268 -28.92 30.97 7.30
N GLY A 269 -29.63 30.43 8.31
CA GLY A 269 -29.87 28.99 8.42
C GLY A 269 -30.62 28.45 7.20
N GLY A 270 -31.66 29.14 6.75
CA GLY A 270 -32.44 28.73 5.57
C GLY A 270 -31.60 28.61 4.30
N VAL A 271 -30.80 29.62 3.97
CA VAL A 271 -29.95 29.63 2.77
C VAL A 271 -28.90 28.53 2.81
N VAL A 272 -28.24 28.33 3.97
CA VAL A 272 -27.20 27.31 4.13
C VAL A 272 -27.81 25.90 4.08
N THR A 273 -28.98 25.69 4.69
CA THR A 273 -29.68 24.40 4.62
C THR A 273 -30.14 24.08 3.21
N ALA A 274 -30.64 25.07 2.45
CA ALA A 274 -31.05 24.87 1.06
C ALA A 274 -29.87 24.51 0.17
N ALA A 275 -28.75 25.23 0.29
CA ALA A 275 -27.53 24.92 -0.45
C ALA A 275 -27.00 23.52 -0.11
N GLY A 276 -26.99 23.16 1.17
CA GLY A 276 -26.59 21.85 1.64
C GLY A 276 -27.49 20.72 1.15
N LEU A 277 -28.81 20.93 1.10
CA LEU A 277 -29.77 19.98 0.53
C LEU A 277 -29.52 19.76 -0.96
N VAL A 278 -29.40 20.84 -1.73
CA VAL A 278 -29.15 20.76 -3.18
C VAL A 278 -27.87 19.96 -3.42
N PHE A 279 -26.79 20.28 -2.71
CA PHE A 279 -25.53 19.57 -2.87
C PHE A 279 -25.63 18.09 -2.47
N ALA A 280 -26.28 17.79 -1.35
CA ALA A 280 -26.51 16.42 -0.92
C ALA A 280 -27.31 15.59 -1.95
N PHE A 281 -28.36 16.16 -2.53
CA PHE A 281 -29.15 15.49 -3.58
C PHE A 281 -28.36 15.31 -4.88
N THR A 282 -27.54 16.28 -5.28
CA THR A 282 -26.67 16.13 -6.46
C THR A 282 -25.61 15.04 -6.28
N MET A 283 -25.08 14.87 -5.07
CA MET A 283 -24.16 13.77 -4.77
C MET A 283 -24.91 12.44 -4.70
N MET A 284 -26.10 12.42 -4.13
CA MET A 284 -26.93 11.23 -4.06
C MET A 284 -27.42 10.77 -5.44
N SER A 285 -27.60 11.68 -6.43
CA SER A 285 -27.96 11.28 -7.79
C SER A 285 -26.89 10.45 -8.49
N MET A 286 -25.63 10.51 -8.04
CA MET A 286 -24.56 9.64 -8.55
C MET A 286 -24.82 8.15 -8.29
N VAL A 287 -25.75 7.79 -7.39
CA VAL A 287 -26.21 6.41 -7.19
C VAL A 287 -26.80 5.80 -8.46
N ALA A 288 -27.34 6.63 -9.36
CA ALA A 288 -27.86 6.19 -10.65
C ALA A 288 -26.76 5.85 -11.67
N SER A 289 -25.48 6.04 -11.34
CA SER A 289 -24.36 5.69 -12.22
C SER A 289 -24.17 4.17 -12.31
N ASP A 290 -23.86 3.67 -13.50
CA ASP A 290 -23.52 2.26 -13.74
C ASP A 290 -22.27 1.81 -12.95
N LEU A 291 -21.39 2.76 -12.61
CA LEU A 291 -20.21 2.49 -11.80
C LEU A 291 -20.59 2.49 -10.31
N ARG A 292 -20.73 1.28 -9.74
CA ARG A 292 -21.09 1.08 -8.32
C ARG A 292 -20.18 1.86 -7.36
N SER A 293 -18.89 1.96 -7.68
CA SER A 293 -17.90 2.71 -6.88
C SER A 293 -18.25 4.20 -6.77
N ILE A 294 -18.73 4.80 -7.87
CA ILE A 294 -19.13 6.21 -7.91
C ILE A 294 -20.45 6.40 -7.17
N GLY A 295 -21.42 5.49 -7.35
CA GLY A 295 -22.68 5.52 -6.62
C GLY A 295 -22.51 5.37 -5.10
N GLN A 296 -21.60 4.50 -4.66
CA GLN A 296 -21.24 4.35 -3.25
C GLN A 296 -20.58 5.62 -2.69
N ALA A 297 -19.64 6.23 -3.43
CA ALA A 297 -19.03 7.48 -3.02
C ALA A 297 -20.06 8.62 -2.90
N GLY A 298 -20.89 8.81 -3.92
CA GLY A 298 -21.90 9.87 -3.96
C GLY A 298 -22.98 9.73 -2.88
N SER A 299 -23.48 8.51 -2.64
CA SER A 299 -24.41 8.27 -1.53
C SER A 299 -23.78 8.50 -0.15
N THR A 300 -22.53 8.11 0.05
CA THR A 300 -21.78 8.36 1.30
C THR A 300 -21.67 9.85 1.57
N ILE A 301 -21.29 10.63 0.56
CA ILE A 301 -21.19 12.09 0.65
C ILE A 301 -22.57 12.69 0.89
N GLY A 302 -23.58 12.29 0.13
CA GLY A 302 -24.95 12.81 0.26
C GLY A 302 -25.53 12.58 1.65
N LEU A 303 -25.41 11.37 2.20
CA LEU A 303 -25.86 11.05 3.56
C LEU A 303 -25.07 11.84 4.61
N GLY A 304 -23.76 11.97 4.45
CA GLY A 304 -22.92 12.78 5.32
C GLY A 304 -23.32 14.25 5.35
N LEU A 305 -23.60 14.83 4.17
CA LEU A 305 -24.06 16.21 4.04
C LEU A 305 -25.46 16.41 4.61
N LEU A 306 -26.38 15.47 4.40
CA LEU A 306 -27.71 15.54 5.02
C LEU A 306 -27.59 15.50 6.56
N PHE A 307 -26.73 14.64 7.09
CA PHE A 307 -26.49 14.58 8.53
C PHE A 307 -25.84 15.88 9.05
N ASP A 308 -24.83 16.40 8.36
CA ASP A 308 -24.19 17.66 8.72
C ASP A 308 -25.20 18.82 8.74
N THR A 309 -25.99 18.95 7.68
CA THR A 309 -26.90 20.07 7.49
C THR A 309 -28.12 19.99 8.40
N LEU A 310 -28.72 18.81 8.57
CA LEU A 310 -29.98 18.63 9.29
C LEU A 310 -29.81 18.29 10.76
N VAL A 311 -28.70 17.71 11.19
CA VAL A 311 -28.49 17.29 12.58
C VAL A 311 -27.40 18.13 13.23
N VAL A 312 -26.25 18.22 12.59
CA VAL A 312 -25.10 18.86 13.22
C VAL A 312 -25.28 20.38 13.22
N ARG A 313 -25.53 20.97 12.07
CA ARG A 313 -25.63 22.42 11.88
C ARG A 313 -26.92 23.03 12.42
N SER A 314 -28.06 22.36 12.21
CA SER A 314 -29.36 22.91 12.62
C SER A 314 -29.61 22.75 14.12
N LEU A 315 -29.10 21.67 14.74
CA LEU A 315 -29.43 21.27 16.11
C LEU A 315 -28.20 21.29 17.02
N MET A 316 -27.12 20.55 16.71
CA MET A 316 -25.96 20.48 17.61
C MET A 316 -25.24 21.82 17.77
N THR A 317 -24.83 22.47 16.67
CA THR A 317 -23.98 23.67 16.71
C THR A 317 -24.65 24.82 17.50
N PRO A 318 -25.94 25.16 17.26
CA PRO A 318 -26.62 26.20 18.03
C PRO A 318 -26.86 25.79 19.48
N SER A 319 -27.15 24.51 19.75
CA SER A 319 -27.35 24.01 21.11
C SER A 319 -26.08 24.08 21.93
N ILE A 320 -24.94 23.68 21.36
CA ILE A 320 -23.63 23.75 22.01
C ILE A 320 -23.22 25.21 22.23
N ALA A 321 -23.43 26.07 21.24
CA ALA A 321 -23.17 27.51 21.37
C ALA A 321 -24.04 28.15 22.49
N ALA A 322 -25.32 27.79 22.57
CA ALA A 322 -26.23 28.27 23.61
C ALA A 322 -25.85 27.77 25.02
N LEU A 323 -25.39 26.51 25.12
CA LEU A 323 -25.02 25.88 26.38
C LEU A 323 -23.68 26.40 26.93
N LEU A 324 -22.69 26.61 26.06
CA LEU A 324 -21.38 27.16 26.43
C LEU A 324 -21.40 28.68 26.64
N GLY A 325 -22.30 29.41 25.97
CA GLY A 325 -22.54 30.83 26.17
C GLY A 325 -21.27 31.68 26.13
N ARG A 326 -20.85 32.21 27.29
CA ARG A 326 -19.62 33.04 27.42
C ARG A 326 -18.31 32.27 27.26
N TRP A 327 -18.31 30.97 27.55
CA TRP A 327 -17.13 30.11 27.46
C TRP A 327 -16.82 29.70 26.02
N PHE A 328 -17.84 29.70 25.15
CA PHE A 328 -17.68 29.44 23.72
C PHE A 328 -16.70 30.42 23.07
N TRP A 329 -16.74 31.68 23.50
CA TRP A 329 -15.91 32.75 22.94
C TRP A 329 -14.57 32.95 23.64
N TRP A 330 -14.20 32.14 24.63
CA TRP A 330 -12.94 32.27 25.35
C TRP A 330 -11.74 32.10 24.39
N PRO A 331 -10.77 33.05 24.33
CA PRO A 331 -10.43 34.12 25.27
C PRO A 331 -11.11 35.49 25.05
N GLN A 332 -11.89 35.65 23.97
CA GLN A 332 -12.56 36.89 23.64
C GLN A 332 -13.72 37.17 24.63
N ARG A 333 -13.65 38.29 25.35
CA ARG A 333 -14.67 38.69 26.33
C ARG A 333 -15.91 39.24 25.62
N VAL A 334 -16.81 38.34 25.23
CA VAL A 334 -18.09 38.68 24.61
C VAL A 334 -19.15 39.00 25.69
N ARG A 335 -19.83 40.15 25.56
CA ARG A 335 -20.87 40.59 26.51
C ARG A 335 -22.17 39.81 26.26
N THR A 336 -22.73 39.24 27.31
CA THR A 336 -23.99 38.45 27.30
C THR A 336 -25.26 39.27 27.10
N ARG A 337 -25.20 40.60 27.25
CA ARG A 337 -26.33 41.51 27.05
C ARG A 337 -25.89 42.66 26.13
N PRO A 338 -26.79 43.17 25.26
CA PRO A 338 -26.51 44.37 24.49
C PRO A 338 -26.14 45.51 25.44
N ALA A 339 -25.23 46.39 25.02
CA ALA A 339 -24.93 47.60 25.78
C ALA A 339 -26.26 48.36 25.99
N SER A 340 -26.63 48.59 27.25
CA SER A 340 -27.84 49.35 27.55
C SER A 340 -27.76 50.68 26.83
N TYR A 341 -28.65 50.91 25.86
CA TYR A 341 -28.76 52.18 25.14
C TYR A 341 -29.04 53.36 26.09
N MET A 342 -29.42 53.06 27.34
CA MET A 342 -29.64 54.02 28.43
C MET A 342 -28.35 54.52 29.10
N LEU A 343 -27.18 53.94 28.81
CA LEU A 343 -25.88 54.43 29.29
C LEU A 343 -25.13 55.19 28.20
N ARG A 344 -25.85 55.99 27.41
CA ARG A 344 -25.19 57.08 26.68
C ARG A 344 -24.84 58.16 27.71
N PRO A 345 -23.60 58.70 27.73
CA PRO A 345 -23.26 59.84 28.57
C PRO A 345 -24.07 61.10 28.24
N PHE A 346 -24.86 61.07 27.15
CA PHE A 346 -25.73 62.15 26.72
C PHE A 346 -27.15 61.65 26.52
N GLY A 347 -28.08 62.17 27.31
CA GLY A 347 -29.52 62.02 27.10
C GLY A 347 -30.00 62.79 25.86
N PRO A 348 -31.18 62.47 25.32
CA PRO A 348 -31.80 63.27 24.26
C PRO A 348 -31.85 64.74 24.66
N ARG A 349 -31.49 65.67 23.77
CA ARG A 349 -31.41 67.12 24.07
C ARG A 349 -32.63 67.67 24.81
N ARG A 350 -33.83 67.12 24.54
CA ARG A 350 -35.09 67.50 25.20
C ARG A 350 -35.10 67.15 26.69
N LEU A 351 -34.63 65.96 27.05
CA LEU A 351 -34.52 65.48 28.42
C LEU A 351 -33.44 66.23 29.22
N VAL A 352 -32.33 66.54 28.57
CA VAL A 352 -31.27 67.37 29.18
C VAL A 352 -31.76 68.81 29.39
N ARG A 353 -32.52 69.35 28.42
CA ARG A 353 -33.12 70.69 28.51
C ARG A 353 -34.19 70.78 29.59
N SER A 354 -35.09 69.79 29.71
CA SER A 354 -36.10 69.75 30.76
C SER A 354 -35.49 69.66 32.16
N LEU A 355 -34.39 68.90 32.32
CA LEU A 355 -33.66 68.79 33.59
C LEU A 355 -32.90 70.07 33.97
N LEU A 356 -32.31 70.77 32.99
CA LEU A 356 -31.53 72.00 33.25
C LEU A 356 -32.40 73.27 33.35
N LEU A 357 -33.51 73.33 32.61
CA LEU A 357 -34.37 74.52 32.51
C LEU A 357 -35.72 74.37 33.21
N GLY A 358 -36.03 73.19 33.77
CA GLY A 358 -37.28 72.95 34.51
C GLY A 358 -38.55 72.92 33.64
N GLU A 359 -38.43 72.85 32.32
CA GLU A 359 -39.58 72.82 31.41
C GLU A 359 -40.20 71.41 31.32
N PRO A 360 -41.54 71.27 31.34
CA PRO A 360 -42.21 69.99 31.19
C PRO A 360 -42.00 69.39 29.79
N VAL A 361 -41.73 68.09 29.74
CA VAL A 361 -41.36 67.34 28.52
C VAL A 361 -42.47 67.33 27.45
N ASP A 362 -43.71 67.66 27.82
CA ASP A 362 -44.92 67.55 26.98
C ASP A 362 -45.41 68.88 26.36
N ALA A 363 -44.59 69.93 26.32
CA ALA A 363 -44.96 71.13 25.58
C ALA A 363 -44.97 70.83 24.06
N THR A 364 -46.16 70.54 23.52
CA THR A 364 -46.41 70.46 22.09
C THR A 364 -46.01 71.78 21.42
N PRO A 365 -45.34 71.75 20.25
CA PRO A 365 -44.96 72.98 19.59
C PRO A 365 -46.21 73.72 19.11
N LYS A 366 -46.37 74.98 19.54
CA LYS A 366 -47.29 75.92 18.88
C LYS A 366 -46.92 75.98 17.39
N PRO A 367 -47.89 75.89 16.46
CA PRO A 367 -47.60 76.00 15.04
C PRO A 367 -47.20 77.45 14.73
N THR A 368 -45.93 77.66 14.39
CA THR A 368 -45.47 78.95 13.87
C THR A 368 -45.95 79.07 12.43
N ALA A 369 -46.69 80.14 12.19
CA ALA A 369 -47.29 80.49 10.90
C ALA A 369 -46.24 80.74 9.80
N LEU A 370 -46.69 80.45 8.58
CA LEU A 370 -46.07 80.67 7.27
C LEU A 370 -45.55 82.11 7.04
N VAL A 371 -44.33 82.24 6.50
CA VAL A 371 -43.83 83.21 5.50
C VAL A 371 -42.51 82.60 4.96
N GLY A 372 -42.16 82.42 3.69
CA GLY A 372 -42.63 82.86 2.38
C GLY A 372 -41.38 83.01 1.49
N ALA A 373 -41.46 82.54 0.22
CA ALA A 373 -40.55 82.82 -0.92
C ALA A 373 -39.13 82.19 -0.89
N ASP A 374 -38.51 81.73 -1.97
CA ASP A 374 -38.85 81.64 -3.40
C ASP A 374 -37.84 80.71 -4.12
N HIS A 375 -38.24 80.14 -5.26
CA HIS A 375 -37.49 79.88 -6.52
C HIS A 375 -35.94 79.75 -6.53
N ALA A 376 -35.27 78.92 -7.34
CA ALA A 376 -35.63 78.12 -8.51
C ALA A 376 -34.47 77.16 -8.85
N ASN A 377 -34.82 76.06 -9.51
CA ASN A 377 -33.94 75.21 -10.33
C ASN A 377 -33.92 75.79 -11.77
N PRO A 378 -32.98 75.44 -12.65
CA PRO A 378 -32.86 74.09 -13.21
C PRO A 378 -31.53 73.35 -12.96
#